data_AF-A0A5E7G0F4-F1
#
_entry.id   AF-A0A5E7G0F4-F1
#
_cell.length_a   1.000
_cell.length_b   1.000
_cell.length_c   1.000
_cell.angle_alpha   90.00
_cell.angle_beta   90.00
_cell.angle_gamma   90.00
#
_symmetry.space_group_name_H-M   'P 1'
#
loop_
_entity.id
_entity.type
_entity.pdbx_description
1 polymer ?
#
loop_
_entity_poly.entity_id
_entity_poly.type
_entity_poly.pdbx_seq_one_letter_code
_entity_poly.pdbx_strand_id
1 'polypeptide(L)' 'MDLQAGSTRHHVYEASVVNIDEVRPQNEIVDCIWYPLDAVHNLETNDATRRIVQAFQRRL' A
#
# COMPACT_ATOMS: atom_id res chain seq x y z
N MET A 1 -5.25 11.18 -1.78
CA MET A 1 -6.50 10.50 -2.17
C MET A 1 -7.21 10.09 -0.90
N ASP A 2 -8.51 10.35 -0.81
CA ASP A 2 -9.27 10.11 0.41
C ASP A 2 -10.20 8.91 0.23
N LEU A 3 -10.10 7.93 1.12
CA LEU A 3 -10.90 6.70 1.10
C LEU A 3 -11.51 6.46 2.49
N GLN A 4 -12.80 6.16 2.52
CA GLN A 4 -13.49 5.72 3.72
C GLN A 4 -13.60 4.18 3.72
N ALA A 5 -13.14 3.54 4.79
CA ALA A 5 -13.29 2.10 5.02
C ALA A 5 -13.78 1.84 6.45
N GLY A 6 -15.04 1.42 6.58
CA GLY A 6 -15.69 1.32 7.88
C GLY A 6 -15.73 2.69 8.58
N SER A 7 -15.28 2.75 9.83
CA SER A 7 -15.15 3.99 10.61
C SER A 7 -13.86 4.77 10.32
N THR A 8 -12.92 4.20 9.55
CA THR A 8 -11.60 4.81 9.31
C THR A 8 -11.58 5.59 8.00
N ARG A 9 -11.02 6.81 8.06
CA ARG A 9 -10.71 7.62 6.88
C ARG A 9 -9.21 7.55 6.60
N HIS A 10 -8.87 7.12 5.39
CA HIS A 10 -7.51 6.98 4.92
C HIS A 10 -7.17 8.11 3.95
N HIS A 11 -6.10 8.85 4.25
CA HIS A 11 -5.49 9.81 3.34
C HIS A 11 -4.21 9.19 2.78
N VAL A 12 -4.21 8.85 1.49
CA VAL A 12 -3.12 8.10 0.86
C VAL A 12 -2.48 8.91 -0.27
N TYR A 13 -1.16 8.87 -0.34
CA TYR A 13 -0.35 9.59 -1.32
C TYR A 13 0.64 8.61 -1.96
N GLU A 14 0.96 8.86 -3.23
CA GLU A 14 2.04 8.15 -3.92
C GLU A 14 3.38 8.80 -3.58
N ALA A 15 4.39 7.97 -3.38
CA ALA A 15 5.76 8.40 -3.16
C ALA A 15 6.71 7.47 -3.90
N SER A 16 7.82 8.02 -4.40
CA SER A 16 8.92 7.26 -4.98
C SER A 16 9.99 7.04 -3.92
N VAL A 17 10.44 5.80 -3.76
CA VAL A 17 11.55 5.46 -2.86
C VAL A 17 12.86 5.57 -3.61
N VAL A 18 13.82 6.30 -3.03
CA VAL A 18 15.12 6.59 -3.66
C VAL A 18 16.17 5.53 -3.32
N ASN A 19 16.06 4.90 -2.15
CA ASN A 19 17.03 3.99 -1.54
C ASN A 19 16.35 2.69 -1.08
N ILE A 20 15.89 1.88 -2.04
CA ILE A 20 15.12 0.66 -1.76
C ILE A 20 15.86 -0.36 -0.88
N ASP A 21 17.19 -0.40 -1.00
CA ASP A 21 18.05 -1.35 -0.27
C ASP A 21 18.22 -0.99 1.22
N GLU A 22 17.88 0.23 1.62
CA GLU A 22 17.99 0.67 3.02
C GLU A 22 16.70 0.42 3.82
N VAL A 23 15.65 -0.09 3.16
CA VAL A 23 14.35 -0.34 3.79
C VAL A 23 14.49 -1.44 4.82
N ARG A 24 14.06 -1.13 6.05
CA ARG A 24 14.03 -2.08 7.16
C ARG A 24 12.79 -1.87 8.02
N PRO A 25 12.17 -2.94 8.53
CA PRO A 25 11.06 -2.83 9.48
C PRO A 25 11.49 -2.05 10.73
N GLN A 26 10.60 -1.21 11.26
CA GLN A 26 10.81 -0.40 12.48
C GLN A 26 9.51 -0.36 13.29
N ASN A 27 9.62 -0.26 14.62
CA ASN A 27 8.49 -0.14 15.55
C ASN A 27 7.45 -1.27 15.38
N GLU A 28 6.22 -0.93 15.00
CA GLU A 28 5.08 -1.85 14.85
C GLU A 28 5.13 -2.65 13.54
N ILE A 29 6.07 -2.36 12.63
CA ILE A 29 6.22 -3.04 11.35
C ILE A 29 7.10 -4.27 11.53
N VAL A 30 6.57 -5.45 11.22
CA VAL A 30 7.28 -6.73 11.34
C VAL A 30 8.19 -7.03 10.15
N ASP A 31 7.80 -6.62 8.93
CA ASP A 31 8.54 -6.89 7.71
C ASP A 31 8.23 -5.85 6.61
N CYS A 32 9.12 -5.73 5.62
CA CYS A 32 8.97 -4.87 4.45
C CYS A 32 9.25 -5.67 3.17
N ILE A 33 8.21 -5.91 2.38
CA ILE A 33 8.29 -6.72 1.16
C ILE A 33 7.79 -5.90 -0.03
N TRP A 34 8.54 -5.92 -1.12
CA TRP A 34 8.19 -5.25 -2.36
C TRP A 34 7.52 -6.23 -3.32
N TYR A 35 6.36 -5.84 -3.86
CA TYR A 35 5.63 -6.61 -4.86
C TYR A 35 5.40 -5.77 -6.12
N PRO A 36 5.41 -6.38 -7.32
CA PRO A 36 4.87 -5.77 -8.51
C PRO A 36 3.43 -5.31 -8.29
N LEU A 37 3.06 -4.16 -8.87
CA LEU A 37 1.77 -3.53 -8.60
C LEU A 37 0.59 -4.44 -8.99
N ASP A 38 0.71 -5.21 -10.07
CA ASP A 38 -0.31 -6.13 -10.58
C ASP A 38 -0.50 -7.36 -9.67
N ALA A 39 0.51 -7.73 -8.88
CA ALA A 39 0.48 -8.87 -7.96
C ALA A 39 -0.44 -8.65 -6.74
N VAL A 40 -0.93 -7.43 -6.49
CA VAL A 40 -1.78 -7.11 -5.32
C VAL A 40 -3.02 -8.00 -5.19
N HIS A 41 -3.56 -8.48 -6.31
CA HIS A 41 -4.74 -9.35 -6.31
C HIS A 41 -4.47 -10.69 -5.62
N ASN A 42 -3.21 -11.11 -5.58
CA ASN A 42 -2.74 -12.37 -5.00
C ASN A 42 -2.25 -12.21 -3.56
N LEU A 43 -2.21 -10.98 -3.01
CA LEU A 43 -1.77 -10.73 -1.64
C LEU A 43 -2.95 -10.88 -0.67
N GLU A 44 -2.71 -11.57 0.44
CA GLU A 44 -3.65 -11.64 1.55
C GLU A 44 -3.69 -10.29 2.26
N THR A 45 -4.60 -9.43 1.82
CA THR A 45 -4.82 -8.08 2.35
C THR A 45 -6.29 -7.87 2.65
N ASN A 46 -6.57 -6.93 3.56
CA ASN A 46 -7.95 -6.52 3.83
C ASN A 46 -8.54 -5.69 2.66
N ASP A 47 -9.86 -5.54 2.66
CA ASP A 47 -10.60 -4.85 1.60
C ASP A 47 -10.19 -3.38 1.46
N ALA A 48 -9.82 -2.70 2.57
CA ALA A 48 -9.39 -1.30 2.52
C ALA A 48 -8.10 -1.16 1.72
N THR A 49 -7.07 -1.96 2.05
CA THR A 49 -5.79 -1.99 1.34
C THR A 49 -5.99 -2.32 -0.13
N ARG A 50 -6.79 -3.35 -0.44
CA ARG A 50 -7.09 -3.73 -1.83
C ARG A 50 -7.70 -2.57 -2.62
N ARG A 51 -8.70 -1.88 -2.06
CA ARG A 51 -9.36 -0.73 -2.71
C ARG A 51 -8.41 0.46 -2.88
N ILE A 52 -7.54 0.72 -1.90
CA ILE A 52 -6.51 1.75 -1.98
C ILE A 52 -5.59 1.48 -3.17
N VAL A 53 -4.98 0.29 -3.24
CA VAL A 53 -4.01 -0.03 -4.29
C VAL A 53 -4.66 -0.07 -5.69
N GLN A 54 -5.86 -0.64 -5.82
CA GLN A 54 -6.59 -0.65 -7.09
C GLN A 54 -6.92 0.76 -7.62
N ALA A 55 -7.12 1.73 -6.74
CA ALA A 55 -7.36 3.11 -7.16
C ALA A 55 -6.11 3.76 -7.78
N PHE A 56 -4.91 3.36 -7.34
CA PHE A 56 -3.65 3.83 -7.91
C PHE A 56 -3.28 3.10 -9.20
N GLN A 57 -3.59 1.80 -9.33
CA GLN A 57 -3.46 1.07 -10.60
C GLN A 57 -4.18 1.73 -11.77
N ARG A 58 -5.34 2.35 -11.54
CA ARG A 58 -6.13 3.01 -12.59
C ARG A 58 -5.57 4.36 -13.05
N ARG A 59 -4.59 4.91 -12.34
CA ARG A 59 -4.06 6.27 -12.57
C ARG A 59 -2.71 6.28 -13.30
N LEU A 60 -2.04 5.12 -13.36
CA LEU A 60 -0.79 4.90 -14.08
C LEU A 60 -1.10 4.40 -15.49
#